data_AF-A0A1F9VBP0-F1
#
_entry.id   AF-A0A1F9VBP0-F1
#
_cell.length_a   1.000
_cell.length_b   1.000
_cell.length_c   1.000
_cell.angle_alpha   90.00
_cell.angle_beta   90.00
_cell.angle_gamma   90.00
#
_symmetry.space_group_name_H-M   'P 1'
#
loop_
_entity.id
_entity.type
_entity.pdbx_description
1 polymer ?
#
loop_
_entity_poly.entity_id
_entity_poly.type
_entity_poly.pdbx_seq_one_letter_code
_entity_poly.pdbx_strand_id
1 'polypeptide(L)'
;MNGNGNRCAPCPPGGRPPQYAHAQSPRLTAGQQQAANAIENQVYVTPFPYYSKVKFRAVRAGAPGGPYNWNIAAGVQPRAFSYGIGGSMLSAGFTPFDGLATIADTNITDPATTISGEVIHIQGIAIQPLAAALDVETLAALPIVRPIDNQLLAAISEAVSVELVLNGGANRFKLGIPPMVPGAGGLSGGAQAVSGRPALAGGVIGEPYPTNGWAVRNNFFRMPEGLTWNRQGMQDSQLEFALTVQRPIQIFSGGSPEVNLGAVVAGAGVQAYDYPTTLVAEFMVHLAAVVSGPRSRVQ
;
A
#
# COMPACT_ATOMS: atom_id res chain seq x y z
N MET A 1 5.49 -65.89 57.03
CA MET A 1 5.31 -64.45 56.72
C MET A 1 3.98 -64.29 56.01
N ASN A 2 3.10 -63.50 56.63
CA ASN A 2 1.77 -63.12 56.14
C ASN A 2 1.87 -62.30 54.85
N GLY A 3 0.83 -62.31 54.02
CA GLY A 3 0.74 -61.42 52.87
C GLY A 3 -0.52 -61.50 52.02
N ASN A 4 -1.68 -61.32 52.65
CA ASN A 4 -2.96 -60.82 52.11
C ASN A 4 -3.21 -60.90 50.60
N GLY A 5 -4.04 -61.88 50.21
CA GLY A 5 -4.75 -61.88 48.93
C GLY A 5 -5.89 -60.86 48.93
N ASN A 6 -5.68 -59.72 48.26
CA ASN A 6 -6.76 -58.86 47.80
C ASN A 6 -7.41 -59.50 46.57
N ARG A 7 -8.53 -60.21 46.79
CA ARG A 7 -9.40 -60.67 45.71
C ARG A 7 -10.27 -59.50 45.26
N CYS A 8 -9.99 -58.96 44.07
CA CYS A 8 -10.91 -58.07 43.37
C CYS A 8 -12.24 -58.79 43.13
N ALA A 9 -13.34 -58.16 43.51
CA ALA A 9 -14.68 -58.66 43.23
C ALA A 9 -14.90 -58.72 41.70
N PRO A 10 -15.51 -59.80 41.17
CA PRO A 10 -15.81 -59.90 39.75
C PRO A 10 -16.80 -58.81 39.34
N CYS A 11 -16.44 -58.02 38.32
CA CYS A 11 -17.37 -57.10 37.70
C CYS A 11 -18.57 -57.89 37.13
N PRO A 12 -19.82 -57.43 37.35
CA PRO A 12 -20.99 -58.06 36.76
C PRO A 12 -20.92 -57.95 35.23
N PRO A 13 -21.10 -59.06 34.49
CA PRO A 13 -21.13 -59.02 33.04
C PRO A 13 -22.46 -58.40 32.61
N GLY A 14 -22.44 -57.22 31.97
CA GLY A 14 -23.58 -56.75 31.17
C GLY A 14 -23.98 -55.29 31.24
N GLY A 15 -23.34 -54.43 32.05
CA GLY A 15 -23.70 -53.01 32.10
C GLY A 15 -22.91 -52.17 31.10
N ARG A 16 -23.39 -52.02 29.86
CA ARG A 16 -22.88 -50.94 28.98
C ARG A 16 -23.21 -49.59 29.64
N PRO A 17 -22.26 -48.64 29.76
CA PRO A 17 -22.56 -47.32 30.28
C PRO A 17 -23.65 -46.67 29.41
N PRO A 18 -24.59 -45.91 30.00
CA PRO A 18 -25.60 -45.20 29.24
C PRO A 18 -24.89 -44.29 28.24
N GLN A 19 -25.08 -44.57 26.96
CA GLN A 19 -24.62 -43.72 25.89
C GLN A 19 -25.36 -42.39 26.06
N TYR A 20 -24.64 -41.37 26.50
CA TYR A 20 -25.15 -40.01 26.47
C TYR A 20 -25.55 -39.73 25.02
N ALA A 21 -26.86 -39.60 24.80
CA ALA A 21 -27.41 -39.24 23.52
C ALA A 21 -26.84 -37.86 23.17
N HIS A 22 -25.80 -37.85 22.35
CA HIS A 22 -25.37 -36.63 21.67
C HIS A 22 -26.60 -36.13 20.94
N ALA A 23 -27.18 -35.02 21.44
CA ALA A 23 -28.29 -34.34 20.80
C ALA A 23 -27.85 -34.10 19.36
N GLN A 24 -28.41 -34.89 18.44
CA GLN A 24 -28.10 -34.78 17.03
C GLN A 24 -28.56 -33.39 16.63
N SER A 25 -27.61 -32.50 16.35
CA SER A 25 -27.91 -31.21 15.77
C SER A 25 -28.84 -31.46 14.58
N PRO A 26 -29.98 -30.74 14.49
CA PRO A 26 -30.97 -31.01 13.46
C PRO A 26 -30.29 -30.98 12.09
N ARG A 27 -30.36 -32.11 11.37
CA ARG A 27 -29.78 -32.22 10.03
C ARG A 27 -30.50 -31.22 9.13
N LEU A 28 -29.75 -30.24 8.63
CA LEU A 28 -30.23 -29.33 7.60
C LEU A 28 -30.70 -30.16 6.41
N THR A 29 -31.85 -29.81 5.84
CA THR A 29 -32.30 -30.40 4.58
C THR A 29 -31.30 -30.07 3.47
N ALA A 30 -31.22 -30.89 2.42
CA ALA A 30 -30.29 -30.67 1.31
C ALA A 30 -30.39 -29.25 0.71
N GLY A 31 -31.61 -28.70 0.63
CA GLY A 31 -31.85 -27.31 0.21
C GLY A 31 -31.34 -26.26 1.21
N GLN A 32 -31.50 -26.50 2.53
CA GLN A 32 -30.93 -25.62 3.56
C GLN A 32 -29.41 -25.70 3.62
N GLN A 33 -28.83 -26.86 3.32
CA GLN A 33 -27.38 -27.06 3.27
C GLN A 33 -26.78 -26.41 2.03
N GLN A 34 -27.45 -26.49 0.88
CA GLN A 34 -27.07 -25.73 -0.31
C GLN A 34 -27.23 -24.22 -0.11
N ALA A 35 -28.29 -23.76 0.55
CA ALA A 35 -28.47 -22.35 0.88
C ALA A 35 -27.41 -21.85 1.88
N ALA A 36 -27.07 -22.65 2.91
CA ALA A 36 -25.97 -22.35 3.82
C ALA A 36 -24.63 -22.28 3.08
N ASN A 37 -24.32 -23.26 2.24
CA ASN A 37 -23.11 -23.26 1.41
C ASN A 37 -23.06 -22.09 0.42
N ALA A 38 -24.20 -21.67 -0.13
CA ALA A 38 -24.31 -20.53 -1.05
C ALA A 38 -24.16 -19.19 -0.32
N ILE A 39 -24.56 -19.10 0.94
CA ILE A 39 -24.32 -17.94 1.81
C ILE A 39 -22.86 -17.91 2.28
N GLU A 40 -22.27 -19.08 2.58
CA GLU A 40 -20.88 -19.23 3.01
C GLU A 40 -19.86 -18.96 1.89
N ASN A 41 -20.24 -19.13 0.61
CA ASN A 41 -19.32 -18.99 -0.54
C ASN A 41 -19.77 -17.92 -1.55
N GLN A 42 -20.31 -16.79 -1.10
CA GLN A 42 -20.67 -15.71 -2.03
C GLN A 42 -19.41 -15.12 -2.66
N VAL A 43 -19.24 -15.35 -3.96
CA VAL A 43 -18.23 -14.68 -4.78
C VAL A 43 -18.80 -13.35 -5.22
N TYR A 44 -18.15 -12.25 -4.85
CA TYR A 44 -18.53 -10.93 -5.31
C TYR A 44 -17.31 -10.23 -5.93
N VAL A 45 -17.53 -9.62 -7.09
CA VAL A 45 -16.49 -8.91 -7.83
C VAL A 45 -16.60 -7.44 -7.45
N THR A 46 -15.58 -6.92 -6.77
CA THR A 46 -15.49 -5.50 -6.44
C THR A 46 -14.40 -4.86 -7.30
N PRO A 47 -14.67 -3.66 -7.84
CA PRO A 47 -13.58 -2.85 -8.38
C PRO A 47 -12.76 -2.33 -7.20
N PHE A 48 -11.50 -2.77 -7.11
CA PHE A 48 -10.50 -2.29 -6.14
C PHE A 48 -10.82 -2.53 -4.65
N PRO A 49 -11.10 -3.79 -4.23
CA PRO A 49 -11.39 -4.11 -2.83
C PRO A 49 -10.27 -3.78 -1.86
N TYR A 50 -9.02 -3.62 -2.33
CA TYR A 50 -7.86 -3.44 -1.48
C TYR A 50 -6.97 -2.32 -2.00
N TYR A 51 -6.51 -1.48 -1.09
CA TYR A 51 -5.57 -0.40 -1.38
C TYR A 51 -4.55 -0.20 -0.25
N SER A 52 -3.37 0.29 -0.62
CA SER A 52 -2.33 0.68 0.32
C SER A 52 -1.45 1.78 -0.28
N LYS A 53 -1.07 2.77 0.54
CA LYS A 53 -0.20 3.87 0.15
C LYS A 53 1.28 3.51 0.29
N VAL A 54 2.09 4.18 -0.52
CA VAL A 54 3.55 4.25 -0.38
C VAL A 54 4.01 5.69 -0.58
N LYS A 55 5.05 6.09 0.14
CA LYS A 55 5.62 7.44 0.12
C LYS A 55 7.09 7.38 -0.28
N PHE A 56 7.46 8.19 -1.27
CA PHE A 56 8.86 8.53 -1.54
C PHE A 56 9.13 9.90 -0.96
N ARG A 57 10.20 9.99 -0.16
CA ARG A 57 10.65 11.24 0.46
C ARG A 57 12.09 11.51 0.09
N ALA A 58 12.37 12.74 -0.33
CA ALA A 58 13.73 13.22 -0.56
C ALA A 58 13.94 14.48 0.29
N VAL A 59 14.96 14.47 1.14
CA VAL A 59 15.28 15.60 2.02
C VAL A 59 16.29 16.51 1.34
N ARG A 60 16.08 17.82 1.47
CA ARG A 60 16.96 18.86 0.91
C ARG A 60 18.33 18.76 1.56
N ALA A 61 19.36 18.66 0.73
CA ALA A 61 20.75 18.85 1.09
C ALA A 61 21.28 20.16 0.49
N GLY A 62 22.36 20.68 1.09
CA GLY A 62 22.91 22.00 0.80
C GLY A 62 22.91 22.93 2.03
N ALA A 63 23.82 23.90 2.05
CA ALA A 63 23.85 24.92 3.09
C ALA A 63 22.69 25.91 2.94
N PRO A 64 22.21 26.56 4.02
CA PRO A 64 21.19 27.60 3.92
C PRO A 64 21.58 28.68 2.91
N GLY A 65 20.69 28.96 1.95
CA GLY A 65 20.92 29.95 0.88
C GLY A 65 21.76 29.46 -0.30
N GLY A 66 22.36 28.27 -0.24
CA GLY A 66 23.15 27.67 -1.31
C GLY A 66 22.32 26.84 -2.29
N PRO A 67 22.92 26.37 -3.40
CA PRO A 67 22.27 25.45 -4.33
C PRO A 67 21.81 24.18 -3.59
N TYR A 68 20.61 23.71 -3.91
CA TYR A 68 19.98 22.61 -3.19
C TYR A 68 19.86 21.37 -4.07
N ASN A 69 19.93 20.20 -3.43
CA ASN A 69 19.61 18.94 -4.09
C ASN A 69 18.75 18.05 -3.18
N TRP A 70 17.94 17.19 -3.79
CA TRP A 70 17.17 16.18 -3.12
C TRP A 70 17.55 14.82 -3.68
N ASN A 71 18.00 13.93 -2.80
CA ASN A 71 18.53 12.63 -3.22
C ASN A 71 17.69 11.50 -2.62
N ILE A 72 17.40 10.48 -3.43
CA ILE A 72 16.93 9.17 -2.96
C ILE A 72 17.95 8.14 -3.39
N ALA A 73 18.52 7.42 -2.43
CA ALA A 73 19.53 6.41 -2.69
C ALA A 73 18.95 5.22 -3.47
N ALA A 74 19.78 4.60 -4.31
CA ALA A 74 19.44 3.31 -4.90
C ALA A 74 19.25 2.26 -3.79
N GLY A 75 18.33 1.33 -4.01
CA GLY A 75 17.94 0.29 -3.05
C GLY A 75 16.85 0.70 -2.07
N VAL A 76 16.46 1.97 -2.01
CA VAL A 76 15.27 2.40 -1.24
C VAL A 76 14.04 1.66 -1.78
N GLN A 77 13.26 1.04 -0.89
CA GLN A 77 12.18 0.13 -1.25
C GLN A 77 10.95 0.31 -0.36
N PRO A 78 10.09 1.31 -0.62
CA PRO A 78 8.76 1.37 -0.03
C PRO A 78 7.92 0.16 -0.45
N ARG A 79 7.20 -0.42 0.50
CA ARG A 79 6.38 -1.62 0.30
C ARG A 79 4.91 -1.36 0.63
N ALA A 80 4.03 -1.51 -0.35
CA ALA A 80 2.58 -1.49 -0.13
C ALA A 80 2.12 -2.81 0.50
N PHE A 81 1.03 -2.76 1.27
CA PHE A 81 0.46 -3.87 2.05
C PHE A 81 1.39 -4.47 3.12
N SER A 82 2.51 -3.80 3.41
CA SER A 82 3.45 -4.20 4.48
C SER A 82 3.02 -3.72 5.88
N TYR A 83 1.93 -2.95 5.97
CA TYR A 83 1.38 -2.39 7.20
C TYR A 83 -0.16 -2.46 7.16
N GLY A 84 -0.79 -2.59 8.33
CA GLY A 84 -2.24 -2.55 8.50
C GLY A 84 -2.69 -1.33 9.29
N ILE A 85 -4.01 -1.12 9.39
CA ILE A 85 -4.62 -0.02 10.17
C ILE A 85 -4.12 -0.07 11.63
N GLY A 86 -3.67 1.08 12.14
CA GLY A 86 -3.05 1.21 13.47
C GLY A 86 -1.58 0.75 13.53
N GLY A 87 -1.04 0.20 12.44
CA GLY A 87 0.35 -0.21 12.33
C GLY A 87 1.30 0.92 11.95
N SER A 88 2.60 0.66 12.10
CA SER A 88 3.68 1.55 11.66
C SER A 88 3.82 1.53 10.14
N MET A 89 3.88 2.70 9.51
CA MET A 89 3.99 2.86 8.05
C MET A 89 5.43 2.98 7.53
N LEU A 90 6.44 2.76 8.38
CA LEU A 90 7.86 2.96 8.03
C LEU A 90 8.30 2.12 6.83
N SER A 91 7.80 0.89 6.70
CA SER A 91 8.09 -0.01 5.57
C SER A 91 7.53 0.49 4.25
N ALA A 92 6.54 1.38 4.28
CA ALA A 92 5.96 2.03 3.11
C ALA A 92 6.57 3.40 2.81
N GLY A 93 7.69 3.76 3.45
CA GLY A 93 8.44 4.99 3.20
C GLY A 93 7.92 6.22 3.96
N PHE A 94 7.00 6.04 4.90
CA PHE A 94 6.58 7.08 5.84
C PHE A 94 7.58 7.21 7.00
N THR A 95 7.45 8.25 7.81
CA THR A 95 8.26 8.51 9.00
C THR A 95 7.45 8.38 10.28
N PRO A 96 8.09 8.29 11.46
CA PRO A 96 7.35 8.22 12.72
C PRO A 96 6.43 9.42 12.97
N PHE A 97 6.71 10.57 12.33
CA PHE A 97 5.90 11.79 12.44
C PHE A 97 4.60 11.74 11.64
N ASP A 98 4.50 10.87 10.63
CA ASP A 98 3.27 10.65 9.86
C ASP A 98 2.21 9.88 10.67
N GLY A 99 2.58 9.36 11.85
CA GLY A 99 1.69 8.63 12.75
C GLY A 99 1.47 7.18 12.33
N LEU A 100 0.43 6.58 12.93
CA LEU A 100 0.00 5.22 12.64
C LEU A 100 -0.96 5.21 11.46
N ALA A 101 -0.99 4.11 10.72
CA ALA A 101 -1.83 3.97 9.55
C ALA A 101 -3.32 4.14 9.88
N THR A 102 -4.02 4.90 9.05
CA THR A 102 -5.48 5.07 9.13
C THR A 102 -6.17 4.32 8.00
N ILE A 103 -7.51 4.29 8.02
CA ILE A 103 -8.30 3.75 6.91
C ILE A 103 -8.06 4.51 5.60
N ALA A 104 -7.57 5.76 5.64
CA ALA A 104 -7.24 6.49 4.42
C ALA A 104 -5.95 5.98 3.76
N ASP A 105 -5.10 5.27 4.50
CA ASP A 105 -3.76 4.84 4.05
C ASP A 105 -3.74 3.39 3.59
N THR A 106 -4.53 2.55 4.24
CA THR A 106 -4.72 1.16 3.87
C THR A 106 -6.07 0.69 4.41
N ASN A 107 -6.68 -0.29 3.76
CA ASN A 107 -7.89 -0.93 4.26
C ASN A 107 -7.65 -2.32 4.86
N ILE A 108 -6.40 -2.79 4.93
CA ILE A 108 -6.05 -4.06 5.60
C ILE A 108 -5.85 -3.83 7.10
N THR A 109 -6.32 -4.76 7.93
CA THR A 109 -6.18 -4.67 9.38
C THR A 109 -4.82 -5.17 9.87
N ASP A 110 -4.27 -6.19 9.23
CA ASP A 110 -2.98 -6.78 9.55
C ASP A 110 -2.27 -7.17 8.23
N PRO A 111 -0.98 -6.84 8.04
CA PRO A 111 -0.19 -7.24 6.87
C PRO A 111 -0.22 -8.73 6.54
N ALA A 112 -0.40 -9.59 7.55
CA ALA A 112 -0.41 -11.03 7.40
C ALA A 112 -1.80 -11.60 7.10
N THR A 113 -2.86 -10.77 7.08
CA THR A 113 -4.24 -11.26 6.98
C THR A 113 -5.06 -10.47 5.96
N THR A 114 -5.82 -11.20 5.16
CA THR A 114 -6.96 -10.65 4.40
C THR A 114 -8.08 -10.27 5.36
N ILE A 115 -8.95 -9.32 4.97
CA ILE A 115 -10.07 -8.90 5.83
C ILE A 115 -10.95 -10.12 6.08
N SER A 116 -11.20 -10.46 7.35
CA SER A 116 -12.16 -11.51 7.73
C SER A 116 -11.91 -12.92 7.15
N GLY A 117 -10.67 -13.27 6.80
CA GLY A 117 -10.33 -14.61 6.27
C GLY A 117 -10.78 -14.86 4.83
N GLU A 118 -11.03 -13.79 4.08
CA GLU A 118 -11.33 -13.83 2.65
C GLU A 118 -10.19 -14.45 1.83
N VAL A 119 -10.54 -15.08 0.72
CA VAL A 119 -9.60 -15.43 -0.34
C VAL A 119 -9.76 -14.41 -1.47
N ILE A 120 -8.66 -13.82 -1.88
CA ILE A 120 -8.68 -12.71 -2.84
C ILE A 120 -8.00 -13.18 -4.12
N HIS A 121 -8.76 -13.23 -5.21
CA HIS A 121 -8.23 -13.51 -6.54
C HIS A 121 -7.93 -12.19 -7.25
N ILE A 122 -6.66 -11.78 -7.20
CA ILE A 122 -6.17 -10.55 -7.82
C ILE A 122 -6.03 -10.79 -9.32
N GLN A 123 -6.80 -10.04 -10.09
CA GLN A 123 -6.79 -10.06 -11.55
C GLN A 123 -5.83 -9.01 -12.13
N GLY A 124 -5.52 -7.98 -11.35
CA GLY A 124 -4.56 -6.97 -11.76
C GLY A 124 -4.29 -5.91 -10.71
N ILE A 125 -3.37 -5.02 -11.05
CA ILE A 125 -2.86 -4.00 -10.14
C ILE A 125 -2.88 -2.64 -10.83
N ALA A 126 -3.23 -1.59 -10.09
CA ALA A 126 -3.09 -0.21 -10.52
C ALA A 126 -2.25 0.58 -9.51
N ILE A 127 -1.38 1.45 -9.99
CA ILE A 127 -0.57 2.34 -9.14
C ILE A 127 -0.90 3.79 -9.50
N GLN A 128 -1.61 4.48 -8.62
CA GLN A 128 -2.07 5.83 -8.87
C GLN A 128 -1.23 6.84 -8.07
N PRO A 129 -0.62 7.86 -8.69
CA PRO A 129 -0.05 8.97 -7.94
C PRO A 129 -1.19 9.74 -7.23
N LEU A 130 -1.03 10.03 -5.95
CA LEU A 130 -2.03 10.77 -5.17
C LEU A 130 -1.74 12.26 -5.24
N ALA A 131 -2.63 13.02 -5.90
CA ALA A 131 -2.60 14.49 -5.84
C ALA A 131 -2.52 14.93 -4.37
N ALA A 132 -1.44 15.64 -4.05
CA ALA A 132 -0.93 15.95 -2.72
C ALA A 132 -1.91 15.76 -1.56
N ALA A 133 -1.59 14.83 -0.65
CA ALA A 133 -2.06 14.91 0.71
C ALA A 133 -1.45 16.17 1.38
N LEU A 134 -2.24 16.85 2.20
CA LEU A 134 -1.78 17.88 3.12
C LEU A 134 -0.74 17.27 4.07
N ASP A 135 0.55 17.35 3.73
CA ASP A 135 1.61 16.89 4.63
C ASP A 135 1.98 18.02 5.60
N VAL A 136 1.53 17.91 6.85
CA VAL A 136 1.89 18.84 7.93
C VAL A 136 3.17 18.31 8.58
N GLU A 137 4.32 18.54 7.93
CA GLU A 137 5.60 18.02 8.44
C GLU A 137 6.14 18.81 9.66
N THR A 138 5.46 19.87 10.09
CA THR A 138 5.87 20.66 11.27
C THR A 138 4.69 21.12 12.12
N LEU A 139 4.68 20.71 13.40
CA LEU A 139 3.72 21.05 14.46
C LEU A 139 3.49 22.57 14.72
N ALA A 140 4.14 23.48 13.98
CA ALA A 140 4.13 24.92 14.27
C ALA A 140 3.93 25.84 13.05
N ALA A 141 3.80 25.31 11.83
CA ALA A 141 3.59 26.14 10.64
C ALA A 141 2.30 25.72 9.93
N LEU A 142 1.51 26.70 9.49
CA LEU A 142 0.26 26.54 8.75
C LEU A 142 0.36 25.40 7.71
N PRO A 143 -0.72 24.65 7.44
CA PRO A 143 -0.71 23.58 6.46
C PRO A 143 -0.37 24.15 5.07
N ILE A 144 0.90 24.07 4.69
CA ILE A 144 1.33 24.40 3.33
C ILE A 144 0.95 23.18 2.50
N VAL A 145 -0.09 23.32 1.68
CA VAL A 145 -0.39 22.36 0.61
C VAL A 145 0.82 22.36 -0.32
N ARG A 146 1.68 21.35 -0.20
CA ARG A 146 2.79 21.16 -1.14
C ARG A 146 2.31 20.19 -2.23
N PRO A 147 2.10 20.66 -3.47
CA PRO A 147 1.71 19.77 -4.57
C PRO A 147 2.79 18.70 -4.77
N ILE A 148 2.42 17.55 -5.37
CA ILE A 148 3.41 16.57 -5.81
C ILE A 148 4.44 17.30 -6.68
N ASP A 149 5.71 17.09 -6.38
CA ASP A 149 6.78 17.62 -7.23
C ASP A 149 6.90 16.76 -8.50
N ASN A 150 6.71 17.40 -9.65
CA ASN A 150 6.69 16.70 -10.93
C ASN A 150 8.06 16.19 -11.37
N GLN A 151 9.15 16.87 -11.00
CA GLN A 151 10.50 16.40 -11.29
C GLN A 151 10.79 15.13 -10.49
N LEU A 152 10.39 15.11 -9.21
CA LEU A 152 10.45 13.90 -8.39
C LEU A 152 9.58 12.77 -8.96
N LEU A 153 8.35 13.07 -9.36
CA LEU A 153 7.45 12.07 -9.95
C LEU A 153 8.01 11.47 -11.25
N ALA A 154 8.56 12.32 -12.14
CA ALA A 154 9.20 11.89 -13.37
C ALA A 154 10.43 11.02 -13.08
N ALA A 155 11.30 11.44 -12.16
CA ALA A 155 12.47 10.66 -11.79
C ALA A 155 12.10 9.30 -11.15
N ILE A 156 11.06 9.25 -10.31
CA ILE A 156 10.52 7.99 -9.76
C ILE A 156 10.04 7.09 -10.90
N SER A 157 9.34 7.65 -11.89
CA SER A 157 8.77 6.89 -13.00
C SER A 157 9.84 6.16 -13.85
N GLU A 158 11.04 6.71 -13.93
CA GLU A 158 12.17 6.14 -14.68
C GLU A 158 13.08 5.26 -13.83
N ALA A 159 13.26 5.61 -12.55
CA ALA A 159 14.25 4.97 -11.68
C ALA A 159 13.69 3.86 -10.80
N VAL A 160 12.36 3.73 -10.68
CA VAL A 160 11.72 2.73 -9.81
C VAL A 160 11.23 1.52 -10.59
N SER A 161 11.46 0.33 -10.05
CA SER A 161 10.83 -0.91 -10.49
C SER A 161 9.76 -1.37 -9.51
N VAL A 162 8.70 -1.97 -10.02
CA VAL A 162 7.64 -2.59 -9.24
C VAL A 162 7.84 -4.11 -9.24
N GLU A 163 7.89 -4.69 -8.05
CA GLU A 163 7.94 -6.13 -7.83
C GLU A 163 6.77 -6.57 -6.95
N LEU A 164 6.13 -7.67 -7.31
CA LEU A 164 5.21 -8.39 -6.45
C LEU A 164 5.97 -9.41 -5.63
N VAL A 165 5.78 -9.38 -4.32
CA VAL A 165 6.48 -10.22 -3.36
C VAL A 165 5.47 -11.06 -2.60
N LEU A 166 5.65 -12.38 -2.61
CA LEU A 166 4.85 -13.31 -1.81
C LEU A 166 5.72 -14.06 -0.80
N ASN A 167 5.07 -14.59 0.24
CA ASN A 167 5.66 -15.52 1.20
C ASN A 167 6.93 -14.96 1.86
N GLY A 168 6.89 -13.71 2.32
CA GLY A 168 8.02 -13.07 2.99
C GLY A 168 9.26 -12.91 2.11
N GLY A 169 9.11 -12.90 0.78
CA GLY A 169 10.22 -12.70 -0.16
C GLY A 169 10.64 -13.91 -0.96
N ALA A 170 10.06 -15.10 -0.70
CA ALA A 170 10.45 -16.33 -1.39
C ALA A 170 10.09 -16.31 -2.88
N ASN A 171 8.94 -15.72 -3.23
CA ASN A 171 8.52 -15.57 -4.62
C ASN A 171 8.50 -14.08 -4.97
N ARG A 172 9.18 -13.71 -6.07
CA ARG A 172 9.24 -12.34 -6.57
C ARG A 172 8.90 -12.31 -8.05
N PHE A 173 7.95 -11.47 -8.43
CA PHE A 173 7.54 -11.28 -9.81
C PHE A 173 7.75 -9.84 -10.21
N LYS A 174 8.56 -9.60 -11.24
CA LYS A 174 8.81 -8.25 -11.75
C LYS A 174 7.64 -7.80 -12.61
N LEU A 175 7.06 -6.65 -12.27
CA LEU A 175 5.92 -6.06 -12.97
C LEU A 175 6.32 -4.91 -13.91
N GLY A 176 7.56 -4.42 -13.81
CA GLY A 176 8.10 -3.36 -14.67
C GLY A 176 8.36 -2.08 -13.89
N ILE A 177 8.04 -0.93 -14.48
CA ILE A 177 8.14 0.40 -13.86
C ILE A 177 6.73 0.92 -13.50
N PRO A 178 6.57 1.89 -12.58
CA PRO A 178 5.26 2.42 -12.22
C PRO A 178 4.41 2.88 -13.42
N PRO A 179 4.97 3.49 -14.48
CA PRO A 179 4.22 3.79 -15.71
C PRO A 179 3.71 2.59 -16.51
N MET A 180 4.35 1.42 -16.39
CA MET A 180 3.96 0.20 -17.10
C MET A 180 2.85 -0.58 -16.37
N VAL A 181 2.70 -0.34 -15.07
CA VAL A 181 1.52 -0.78 -14.32
C VAL A 181 0.46 0.30 -14.56
N PRO A 182 -0.58 0.05 -15.38
CA PRO A 182 -1.63 1.00 -15.69
C PRO A 182 -2.20 1.55 -14.40
N GLY A 183 -1.73 2.75 -14.11
CA GLY A 183 -2.13 3.55 -13.00
C GLY A 183 -3.15 4.47 -13.54
N ALA A 184 -4.33 3.93 -13.90
CA ALA A 184 -5.49 4.74 -14.21
C ALA A 184 -5.32 5.30 -15.71
N GLY A 185 -6.28 5.92 -16.44
CA GLY A 185 -6.24 6.49 -17.84
C GLY A 185 -6.82 7.92 -18.05
N GLY A 186 -6.07 8.96 -18.48
CA GLY A 186 -6.61 10.21 -19.07
C GLY A 186 -6.76 11.49 -18.19
N LEU A 187 -5.67 12.23 -17.99
CA LEU A 187 -5.58 13.70 -17.89
C LEU A 187 -4.07 14.02 -17.78
N SER A 188 -3.47 14.62 -18.82
CA SER A 188 -2.20 15.32 -18.64
C SER A 188 -2.49 16.56 -17.80
N GLY A 189 -2.11 16.53 -16.53
CA GLY A 189 -2.10 17.71 -15.69
C GLY A 189 -0.78 18.46 -15.86
N GLY A 190 -0.84 19.79 -15.79
CA GLY A 190 0.32 20.57 -15.37
C GLY A 190 0.22 20.75 -13.86
N ALA A 191 1.20 20.24 -13.12
CA ALA A 191 1.37 20.64 -11.73
C ALA A 191 2.63 21.48 -11.59
N GLN A 192 2.69 22.23 -10.50
CA GLN A 192 3.81 23.12 -10.25
C GLN A 192 5.03 22.27 -9.84
N ALA A 193 6.16 22.44 -10.53
CA ALA A 193 7.43 21.94 -10.01
C ALA A 193 7.89 22.89 -8.90
N VAL A 194 7.69 22.49 -7.64
CA VAL A 194 8.11 23.29 -6.47
C VAL A 194 9.64 23.30 -6.31
N SER A 195 10.32 22.37 -6.98
CA SER A 195 11.77 22.33 -7.21
C SER A 195 12.23 23.19 -8.40
N GLY A 196 11.30 23.67 -9.24
CA GLY A 196 11.58 24.44 -10.45
C GLY A 196 11.83 25.94 -10.20
N ARG A 197 12.21 26.67 -11.26
CA ARG A 197 12.48 28.11 -11.17
C ARG A 197 11.24 28.88 -10.70
N PRO A 198 11.31 29.66 -9.59
CA PRO A 198 10.21 30.55 -9.22
C PRO A 198 10.10 31.67 -10.24
N ALA A 199 8.89 31.94 -10.74
CA ALA A 199 8.66 33.07 -11.63
C ALA A 199 8.69 34.38 -10.82
N LEU A 200 9.55 35.31 -11.22
CA LEU A 200 9.66 36.66 -10.62
C LEU A 200 8.39 37.51 -10.84
N ALA A 201 7.70 37.27 -11.96
CA ALA A 201 6.33 37.70 -12.26
C ALA A 201 5.80 36.78 -13.37
N GLY A 202 4.71 36.06 -13.13
CA GLY A 202 4.16 35.05 -14.04
C GLY A 202 3.83 33.76 -13.31
N GLY A 203 2.89 32.98 -13.85
CA GLY A 203 2.51 31.70 -13.25
C GLY A 203 3.72 30.76 -13.12
N VAL A 204 3.70 29.91 -12.10
CA VAL A 204 4.67 28.82 -11.95
C VAL A 204 4.63 27.95 -13.22
N ILE A 205 5.80 27.56 -13.73
CA ILE A 205 5.89 26.70 -14.91
C ILE A 205 5.21 25.37 -14.57
N GLY A 206 4.09 25.10 -15.23
CA GLY A 206 3.43 23.80 -15.15
C GLY A 206 4.26 22.79 -15.90
N GLU A 207 4.80 21.79 -15.21
CA GLU A 207 5.43 20.65 -15.86
C GLU A 207 4.36 19.60 -16.15
N PRO A 208 4.23 19.11 -17.40
CA PRO A 208 3.33 18.02 -17.69
C PRO A 208 3.85 16.76 -17.01
N TYR A 209 2.98 16.03 -16.31
CA TYR A 209 3.32 14.71 -15.83
C TYR A 209 2.37 13.67 -16.46
N PRO A 210 2.89 12.51 -16.89
CA PRO A 210 2.07 11.41 -17.31
C PRO A 210 1.34 10.88 -16.07
N THR A 211 0.07 11.21 -15.92
CA THR A 211 -0.80 10.34 -15.13
C THR A 211 -1.12 9.18 -16.02
N ASN A 212 -1.03 7.97 -15.47
CA ASN A 212 -1.71 6.91 -16.13
C ASN A 212 -3.23 7.30 -16.10
N GLY A 213 -3.96 7.68 -15.02
CA GLY A 213 -5.34 8.30 -15.06
C GLY A 213 -6.44 7.86 -14.04
N TRP A 214 -7.61 7.19 -14.33
CA TRP A 214 -8.58 6.60 -13.31
C TRP A 214 -8.70 5.05 -13.20
N ALA A 215 -8.35 4.45 -12.03
CA ALA A 215 -8.26 2.99 -11.83
C ALA A 215 -9.65 2.36 -11.88
N VAL A 216 -10.64 3.04 -11.28
CA VAL A 216 -12.07 2.70 -11.24
C VAL A 216 -12.74 2.40 -12.59
N ARG A 217 -12.07 2.64 -13.73
CA ARG A 217 -12.55 2.33 -15.08
C ARG A 217 -11.92 1.06 -15.67
N ASN A 218 -11.61 0.05 -14.85
CA ASN A 218 -10.93 -1.19 -15.25
C ASN A 218 -9.56 -0.95 -15.91
N ASN A 219 -8.87 0.13 -15.54
CA ASN A 219 -7.54 0.40 -16.04
C ASN A 219 -6.49 -0.06 -15.03
N PHE A 220 -6.07 -1.30 -15.20
CA PHE A 220 -5.11 -1.99 -14.34
C PHE A 220 -4.23 -2.93 -15.15
N PHE A 221 -3.06 -3.27 -14.61
CA PHE A 221 -2.14 -4.24 -15.18
C PHE A 221 -2.76 -5.60 -14.98
N ARG A 222 -3.31 -6.18 -16.04
CA ARG A 222 -3.86 -7.53 -15.95
C ARG A 222 -2.71 -8.52 -15.76
N MET A 223 -2.73 -9.23 -14.64
CA MET A 223 -1.76 -10.30 -14.41
C MET A 223 -2.10 -11.49 -15.31
N PRO A 224 -1.11 -12.10 -16.01
CA PRO A 224 -1.36 -13.16 -16.98
C PRO A 224 -2.11 -14.37 -16.41
N GLU A 225 -1.81 -14.77 -15.18
CA GLU A 225 -2.38 -15.98 -14.56
C GLU A 225 -3.30 -15.69 -13.36
N GLY A 226 -3.55 -14.40 -13.06
CA GLY A 226 -4.15 -14.01 -11.79
C GLY A 226 -3.29 -14.44 -10.59
N LEU A 227 -3.57 -13.91 -9.41
CA LEU A 227 -2.87 -14.28 -8.19
C LEU A 227 -3.85 -14.48 -7.06
N THR A 228 -3.67 -15.54 -6.28
CA THR A 228 -4.53 -15.78 -5.11
C THR A 228 -3.77 -15.34 -3.87
N TRP A 229 -4.29 -14.32 -3.19
CA TRP A 229 -3.86 -13.95 -1.86
C TRP A 229 -4.73 -14.69 -0.84
N ASN A 230 -4.10 -15.64 -0.15
CA ASN A 230 -4.79 -16.55 0.76
C ASN A 230 -4.90 -16.01 2.18
N ARG A 231 -5.81 -16.61 2.96
CA ARG A 231 -5.92 -16.39 4.40
C ARG A 231 -4.62 -16.70 5.14
N GLN A 232 -4.47 -16.13 6.34
CA GLN A 232 -3.34 -16.35 7.23
C GLN A 232 -3.05 -17.84 7.46
N GLY A 233 -1.76 -18.20 7.47
CA GLY A 233 -1.31 -19.57 7.72
C GLY A 233 -1.33 -20.49 6.49
N MET A 234 -1.77 -19.98 5.34
CA MET A 234 -1.64 -20.64 4.04
C MET A 234 -0.44 -20.11 3.27
N GLN A 235 0.01 -20.85 2.27
CA GLN A 235 0.94 -20.32 1.27
C GLN A 235 0.29 -19.12 0.57
N ASP A 236 1.11 -18.12 0.25
CA ASP A 236 0.74 -16.85 -0.37
C ASP A 236 -0.16 -15.98 0.50
N SER A 237 -0.05 -16.09 1.84
CA SER A 237 -0.80 -15.24 2.79
C SER A 237 -0.15 -13.87 3.04
N GLN A 238 1.13 -13.73 2.69
CA GLN A 238 1.86 -12.47 2.77
C GLN A 238 2.03 -11.93 1.35
N LEU A 239 1.38 -10.80 1.07
CA LEU A 239 1.40 -10.10 -0.21
C LEU A 239 1.99 -8.71 0.02
N GLU A 240 3.07 -8.39 -0.69
CA GLU A 240 3.62 -7.04 -0.71
C GLU A 240 3.91 -6.59 -2.14
N PHE A 241 3.78 -5.29 -2.40
CA PHE A 241 4.29 -4.67 -3.61
C PHE A 241 5.47 -3.79 -3.26
N ALA A 242 6.64 -4.20 -3.72
CA ALA A 242 7.87 -3.48 -3.50
C ALA A 242 8.16 -2.53 -4.67
N LEU A 243 8.27 -1.24 -4.36
CA LEU A 243 8.67 -0.21 -5.32
C LEU A 243 10.15 0.13 -5.08
N THR A 244 11.06 -0.58 -5.74
CA THR A 244 12.51 -0.44 -5.52
C THR A 244 13.10 0.64 -6.41
N VAL A 245 13.82 1.59 -5.82
CA VAL A 245 14.66 2.56 -6.52
C VAL A 245 15.89 1.84 -7.09
N GLN A 246 15.90 1.61 -8.40
CA GLN A 246 16.98 0.89 -9.10
C GLN A 246 18.20 1.78 -9.37
N ARG A 247 17.97 3.09 -9.55
CA ARG A 247 19.01 4.08 -9.80
C ARG A 247 18.82 5.25 -8.83
N PRO A 248 19.91 5.86 -8.33
CA PRO A 248 19.76 6.99 -7.43
C PRO A 248 19.01 8.12 -8.14
N ILE A 249 18.06 8.73 -7.43
CA ILE A 249 17.29 9.88 -7.92
C ILE A 249 17.94 11.14 -7.37
N GLN A 250 18.19 12.12 -8.23
CA GLN A 250 18.74 13.42 -7.85
C GLN A 250 17.92 14.53 -8.52
N ILE A 251 17.34 15.40 -7.69
CA ILE A 251 16.61 16.60 -8.14
C ILE A 251 17.42 17.83 -7.68
N PHE A 252 17.47 18.85 -8.52
CA PHE A 252 18.24 20.09 -8.28
C PHE A 252 17.31 21.29 -8.32
N SER A 253 17.54 22.32 -7.49
CA SER A 253 16.64 23.49 -7.36
C SER A 253 16.57 24.41 -8.59
N GLY A 254 17.21 24.06 -9.70
CA GLY A 254 16.91 24.67 -11.00
C GLY A 254 16.79 23.67 -12.13
N GLY A 255 16.39 22.44 -11.81
CA GLY A 255 16.11 21.36 -12.76
C GLY A 255 17.33 20.59 -13.27
N SER A 256 18.54 21.14 -13.15
CA SER A 256 19.78 20.45 -13.53
C SER A 256 20.98 20.81 -12.63
N PRO A 257 22.05 19.98 -12.63
CA PRO A 257 23.28 20.30 -11.91
C PRO A 257 23.91 21.63 -12.36
N GLU A 258 23.86 21.94 -13.65
CA GLU A 258 24.45 23.14 -14.25
C GLU A 258 23.67 24.42 -13.91
N VAL A 259 22.38 24.27 -13.59
CA VAL A 259 21.46 25.36 -13.30
C VAL A 259 21.00 25.27 -11.84
N ASN A 260 21.85 24.77 -10.94
CA ASN A 260 21.45 24.60 -9.54
C ASN A 260 21.36 25.96 -8.82
N LEU A 261 20.21 26.27 -8.22
CA LEU A 261 19.89 27.60 -7.69
C LEU A 261 19.79 27.60 -6.17
N GLY A 262 20.31 28.65 -5.53
CA GLY A 262 20.09 28.90 -4.11
C GLY A 262 18.78 29.62 -3.82
N ALA A 263 18.55 29.90 -2.53
CA ALA A 263 17.42 30.73 -2.12
C ALA A 263 17.48 32.12 -2.77
N VAL A 264 16.32 32.66 -3.14
CA VAL A 264 16.19 34.02 -3.70
C VAL A 264 15.92 34.99 -2.55
N VAL A 265 16.85 35.91 -2.32
CA VAL A 265 16.70 36.98 -1.32
C VAL A 265 15.67 38.00 -1.79
N ALA A 266 14.85 38.51 -0.87
CA ALA A 266 13.86 39.55 -1.19
C ALA A 266 14.53 40.81 -1.75
N GLY A 267 13.92 41.39 -2.77
CA GLY A 267 14.27 42.70 -3.33
C GLY A 267 13.10 43.67 -3.25
N ALA A 268 13.31 44.94 -3.62
CA ALA A 268 12.21 45.91 -3.68
C ALA A 268 11.14 45.43 -4.68
N GLY A 269 9.93 45.13 -4.18
CA GLY A 269 8.83 44.61 -5.00
C GLY A 269 8.91 43.12 -5.35
N VAL A 270 9.86 42.36 -4.79
CA VAL A 270 10.03 40.92 -5.05
C VAL A 270 10.03 40.14 -3.73
N GLN A 271 9.15 39.15 -3.61
CA GLN A 271 9.08 38.27 -2.45
C GLN A 271 10.30 37.32 -2.44
N ALA A 272 10.92 37.12 -1.27
CA ALA A 272 11.92 36.07 -1.09
C ALA A 272 11.31 34.69 -1.37
N TYR A 273 12.13 33.80 -1.91
CA TYR A 273 11.73 32.42 -2.17
C TYR A 273 12.80 31.46 -1.67
N ASP A 274 12.40 30.50 -0.83
CA ASP A 274 13.25 29.38 -0.45
C ASP A 274 12.60 28.06 -0.91
N TYR A 275 13.44 27.16 -1.41
CA TYR A 275 13.01 25.87 -1.94
C TYR A 275 12.52 24.94 -0.82
N PRO A 276 11.66 23.95 -1.12
CA PRO A 276 11.14 23.03 -0.11
C PRO A 276 12.23 22.23 0.62
N THR A 277 12.12 22.09 1.94
CA THR A 277 13.02 21.23 2.74
C THR A 277 12.87 19.74 2.42
N THR A 278 11.70 19.35 1.93
CA THR A 278 11.37 17.96 1.62
C THR A 278 10.56 17.94 0.32
N LEU A 279 10.90 17.02 -0.58
CA LEU A 279 10.05 16.64 -1.70
C LEU A 279 9.38 15.30 -1.36
N VAL A 280 8.08 15.20 -1.65
CA VAL A 280 7.28 14.01 -1.37
C VAL A 280 6.50 13.62 -2.62
N ALA A 281 6.47 12.33 -2.92
CA ALA A 281 5.59 11.73 -3.90
C ALA A 281 4.90 10.51 -3.27
N GLU A 282 3.57 10.55 -3.22
CA GLU A 282 2.75 9.46 -2.70
C GLU A 282 2.06 8.71 -3.84
N PHE A 283 2.00 7.38 -3.71
CA PHE A 283 1.28 6.50 -4.62
C PHE A 283 0.30 5.63 -3.83
N MET A 284 -0.86 5.39 -4.41
CA MET A 284 -1.81 4.40 -3.94
C MET A 284 -1.77 3.18 -4.85
N VAL A 285 -1.47 2.02 -4.28
CA VAL A 285 -1.52 0.74 -4.97
C VAL A 285 -2.92 0.16 -4.75
N HIS A 286 -3.62 -0.14 -5.84
CA HIS A 286 -4.95 -0.74 -5.84
C HIS A 286 -4.93 -2.13 -6.45
N LEU A 287 -5.68 -3.06 -5.86
CA LEU A 287 -5.82 -4.43 -6.37
C LEU A 287 -7.16 -4.61 -7.05
N ALA A 288 -7.17 -4.83 -8.37
CA ALA A 288 -8.37 -5.31 -9.06
C ALA A 288 -8.54 -6.79 -8.74
N ALA A 289 -9.54 -7.14 -7.94
CA ALA A 289 -9.67 -8.50 -7.42
C ALA A 289 -11.12 -8.96 -7.28
N VAL A 290 -11.29 -10.28 -7.27
CA VAL A 290 -12.52 -10.96 -6.89
C VAL A 290 -12.35 -11.46 -5.48
N VAL A 291 -13.32 -11.14 -4.61
CA VAL A 291 -13.30 -11.58 -3.22
C VAL A 291 -14.24 -12.76 -3.08
N SER A 292 -13.73 -13.85 -2.50
CA SER A 292 -14.52 -15.02 -2.13
C SER A 292 -14.40 -15.24 -0.62
N GLY A 293 -15.53 -15.29 0.07
CA GLY A 293 -15.53 -15.52 1.52
C GLY A 293 -16.93 -15.55 2.11
N PRO A 294 -17.06 -16.03 3.36
CA PRO A 294 -18.32 -15.97 4.09
C PRO A 294 -18.64 -14.51 4.36
N ARG A 295 -19.78 -14.03 3.83
CA ARG A 295 -20.25 -12.68 4.09
C ARG A 295 -20.57 -12.57 5.59
N SER A 296 -19.64 -12.07 6.39
CA SER A 296 -19.99 -11.65 7.74
C SER A 296 -21.01 -10.52 7.58
N ARG A 297 -22.18 -10.68 8.20
CA ARG A 297 -23.15 -9.59 8.25
C ARG A 297 -22.43 -8.42 8.93
N VAL A 298 -22.26 -7.34 8.18
CA VAL A 298 -21.81 -6.04 8.69
C VAL A 298 -22.63 -5.70 9.93
N GLN A 299 -21.93 -5.40 11.03
CA GLN A 299 -22.47 -4.64 12.15
C GLN A 299 -22.66 -3.18 11.73
#